data_AF-A0A933XEF7-F1
#
_entry.id   AF-A0A933XEF7-F1
#
_cell.length_a   1.000
_cell.length_b   1.000
_cell.length_c   1.000
_cell.angle_alpha   90.00
_cell.angle_beta   90.00
_cell.angle_gamma   90.00
#
_symmetry.space_group_name_H-M   'P 1'
#
loop_
_entity.id
_entity.type
_entity.pdbx_description
1 polymer ?
#
loop_
_entity_poly.entity_id
_entity_poly.type
_entity_poly.pdbx_seq_one_letter_code
_entity_poly.pdbx_strand_id
1 'polypeptide(L)'
;MKKIIFCIIFTVLIFCVTYAQDGRIINLAANDAGTIVTVSVDPCSVFKTKIINLIPTKSYYVNAVKVVTPIEKLDNKILETTRVPETTMCGIILSKLKTACDSLSNVKEEKEVSQYINEINDLTKKLKNDSCQSQASDIINYADKLVYHTKKDFSYAKGISKGEKLVITIEREDGKKWTVIYDAGTRGEWLTSYGFAFASNVFLQSRVFNLRQITPDSCIATLTDKSRTEGDFVPAIFFSWISSERKNDNWCIGPCGGIGIDLNRPVILGGISFTYNWNLNFIAGVLFRWDLRPSGRFTEFQTIKPGDVDALNRETGIFNPFIAMSYRFGSNPFNNAKEDNK
;
A
#
# COMPACT_ATOMS: atom_id res chain seq x y z
N MET A 1 -3.94 -43.66 -1.89
CA MET A 1 -2.80 -42.73 -1.77
C MET A 1 -3.02 -41.42 -2.56
N LYS A 2 -4.04 -40.62 -2.23
CA LYS A 2 -4.31 -39.32 -2.91
C LYS A 2 -4.73 -38.18 -1.97
N LYS A 3 -4.73 -38.39 -0.64
CA LYS A 3 -5.20 -37.40 0.35
C LYS A 3 -4.08 -36.71 1.17
N ILE A 4 -2.81 -37.07 0.97
CA ILE A 4 -1.69 -36.55 1.80
C ILE A 4 -0.91 -35.42 1.11
N ILE A 5 -1.06 -35.23 -0.21
CA ILE A 5 -0.29 -34.22 -0.96
C ILE A 5 -0.87 -32.80 -0.81
N PHE A 6 -2.12 -32.64 -0.35
CA PHE A 6 -2.77 -31.32 -0.25
C PHE A 6 -2.44 -30.56 1.05
N CYS A 7 -1.86 -31.19 2.07
CA CYS A 7 -1.54 -30.53 3.35
C CYS A 7 -0.11 -29.96 3.44
N ILE A 8 0.79 -30.27 2.51
CA ILE A 8 2.21 -29.88 2.62
C ILE A 8 2.50 -28.52 1.96
N ILE A 9 1.60 -28.01 1.11
CA ILE A 9 1.81 -26.73 0.39
C ILE A 9 1.43 -25.50 1.24
N PHE A 10 0.81 -25.67 2.42
CA PHE A 10 0.32 -24.55 3.24
C PHE A 10 1.27 -24.09 4.37
N THR A 11 2.41 -24.76 4.59
CA THR A 11 3.22 -24.57 5.82
C THR A 11 4.54 -23.82 5.62
N VAL A 12 4.86 -23.37 4.40
CA VAL A 12 6.09 -22.61 4.12
C VAL A 12 5.69 -21.25 3.59
N LEU A 13 5.69 -20.20 4.43
CA LEU A 13 5.90 -18.80 4.04
C LEU A 13 5.59 -17.81 5.18
N ILE A 14 6.26 -17.88 6.35
CA ILE A 14 6.44 -16.66 7.18
C ILE A 14 7.78 -16.76 7.92
N PHE A 15 8.87 -16.43 7.24
CA PHE A 15 10.10 -15.97 7.90
C PHE A 15 10.37 -14.55 7.38
N CYS A 16 9.81 -13.55 8.06
CA CYS A 16 10.25 -12.17 7.89
C CYS A 16 11.63 -12.05 8.54
N VAL A 17 12.68 -12.05 7.71
CA VAL A 17 14.03 -11.71 8.15
C VAL A 17 14.04 -10.20 8.39
N THR A 18 14.04 -9.79 9.66
CA THR A 18 14.15 -8.38 10.04
C THR A 18 15.58 -7.91 9.83
N TYR A 19 15.89 -7.39 8.65
CA TYR A 19 17.11 -6.62 8.44
C TYR A 19 16.95 -5.25 9.10
N ALA A 20 17.79 -4.97 10.09
CA ALA A 20 17.91 -3.63 10.66
C ALA A 20 18.51 -2.72 9.59
N GLN A 21 17.75 -1.73 9.12
CA GLN A 21 18.27 -0.72 8.20
C GLN A 21 19.08 0.33 8.96
N ASP A 22 20.11 0.86 8.28
CA ASP A 22 20.87 2.01 8.76
C ASP A 22 19.95 3.19 9.09
N GLY A 23 20.29 3.91 10.17
CA GLY A 23 19.49 5.02 10.69
C GLY A 23 19.19 6.07 9.62
N ARG A 24 17.94 6.54 9.57
CA ARG A 24 17.51 7.59 8.64
C ARG A 24 17.75 8.95 9.27
N ILE A 25 18.24 9.89 8.47
CA ILE A 25 18.57 11.25 8.92
C ILE A 25 17.54 12.22 8.35
N ILE A 26 16.81 12.92 9.22
CA ILE A 26 16.01 14.08 8.84
C ILE A 26 16.88 15.31 9.02
N ASN A 27 17.27 15.93 7.91
CA ASN A 27 18.06 17.14 7.92
C ASN A 27 17.16 18.37 7.71
N LEU A 28 16.95 19.15 8.78
CA LEU A 28 16.15 20.37 8.73
C LEU A 28 16.83 21.51 7.96
N ALA A 29 18.15 21.48 7.80
CA ALA A 29 18.88 22.48 7.03
C ALA A 29 18.75 22.28 5.51
N ALA A 30 18.46 21.05 5.07
CA ALA A 30 18.38 20.70 3.66
C ALA A 30 17.01 20.97 3.03
N ASN A 31 15.97 21.24 3.85
CA ASN A 31 14.61 21.44 3.38
C ASN A 31 13.98 22.63 4.11
N ASP A 32 13.40 23.56 3.35
CA ASP A 32 12.70 24.72 3.92
C ASP A 32 11.46 24.29 4.72
N ALA A 33 11.07 25.09 5.71
CA ALA A 33 9.83 24.86 6.42
C ALA A 33 8.62 24.95 5.49
N GLY A 34 7.65 24.05 5.70
CA GLY A 34 6.51 23.82 4.81
C GLY A 34 6.76 22.74 3.76
N THR A 35 8.02 22.31 3.57
CA THR A 35 8.35 21.28 2.58
C THR A 35 7.91 19.90 3.07
N ILE A 36 7.21 19.18 2.20
CA ILE A 36 6.84 17.77 2.42
C ILE A 36 7.95 16.91 1.82
N VAL A 37 8.72 16.24 2.68
CA VAL A 37 9.75 15.30 2.24
C VAL A 37 9.18 13.90 2.28
N THR A 38 9.08 13.25 1.12
CA THR A 38 8.63 11.86 1.05
C THR A 38 9.84 10.95 0.96
N VAL A 39 9.99 10.06 1.94
CA VAL A 39 11.08 9.08 1.98
C VAL A 39 10.46 7.69 1.83
N SER A 40 10.85 6.96 0.79
CA SER A 40 10.43 5.57 0.63
C SER A 40 11.14 4.70 1.65
N VAL A 41 10.39 3.84 2.34
CA VAL A 41 10.92 2.90 3.34
C VAL A 41 10.47 1.49 3.04
N ASP A 42 11.33 0.54 3.37
CA ASP A 42 10.97 -0.86 3.23
C ASP A 42 9.89 -1.23 4.27
N PRO A 43 8.86 -1.97 3.86
CA PRO A 43 7.80 -2.39 4.74
C PRO A 43 8.31 -3.37 5.80
N CYS A 44 7.70 -3.33 6.98
CA CYS A 44 8.08 -4.09 8.17
C CYS A 44 9.51 -3.78 8.70
N SER A 45 10.17 -2.75 8.16
CA SER A 45 11.45 -2.30 8.70
C SER A 45 11.26 -1.55 10.02
N VAL A 46 12.10 -1.87 10.99
CA VAL A 46 12.30 -1.04 12.18
C VAL A 46 13.46 -0.12 11.87
N PHE A 47 13.23 1.18 11.91
CA PHE A 47 14.27 2.17 11.64
C PHE A 47 14.34 3.20 12.77
N LYS A 48 15.57 3.66 13.04
CA LYS A 48 15.81 4.81 13.92
C LYS A 48 15.88 6.05 13.06
N THR A 49 15.17 7.09 13.45
CA THR A 49 15.23 8.39 12.78
C THR A 49 16.01 9.36 13.64
N LYS A 50 17.07 9.94 13.08
CA LYS A 50 17.86 10.98 13.71
C LYS A 50 17.49 12.32 13.09
N ILE A 51 16.91 13.21 13.89
CA ILE A 51 16.66 14.58 13.46
C ILE A 51 17.93 15.38 13.75
N ILE A 52 18.48 16.03 12.73
CA ILE A 52 19.67 16.87 12.82
C ILE A 52 19.35 18.30 12.42
N ASN A 53 20.19 19.23 12.90
CA ASN A 53 20.08 20.68 12.65
C ASN A 53 18.86 21.33 13.32
N LEU A 54 18.55 20.91 14.56
CA LEU A 54 17.61 21.62 15.44
C LEU A 54 18.27 22.88 16.02
N ILE A 55 17.49 23.91 16.28
CA ILE A 55 17.94 25.14 16.96
C ILE A 55 17.85 24.93 18.48
N PRO A 56 18.95 24.97 19.26
CA PRO A 56 18.95 24.56 20.67
C PRO A 56 18.03 25.37 21.60
N THR A 57 17.77 26.63 21.25
CA THR A 57 16.94 27.56 22.03
C THR A 57 15.45 27.44 21.71
N LYS A 58 15.06 26.51 20.83
CA LYS A 58 13.69 26.26 20.42
C LYS A 58 13.24 24.88 20.87
N SER A 59 12.01 24.78 21.37
CA SER A 59 11.40 23.49 21.65
C SER A 59 10.87 22.89 20.35
N TYR A 60 11.05 21.58 20.19
CA TYR A 60 10.52 20.84 19.06
C TYR A 60 9.66 19.68 19.54
N TYR A 61 8.40 19.71 19.10
CA TYR A 61 7.46 18.64 19.32
C TYR A 61 7.49 17.70 18.12
N VAL A 62 7.94 16.48 18.37
CA VAL A 62 7.91 15.42 17.36
C VAL A 62 6.62 14.65 17.61
N ASN A 63 5.61 14.90 16.77
CA ASN A 63 4.40 14.11 16.79
C ASN A 63 4.45 13.10 15.65
N ALA A 64 4.57 11.83 16.02
CA ALA A 64 4.52 10.73 15.08
C ALA A 64 3.17 10.05 15.24
N VAL A 65 2.25 10.44 14.36
CA VAL A 65 0.93 9.86 14.33
C VAL A 65 0.90 8.90 13.16
N LYS A 66 0.42 7.67 13.41
CA LYS A 66 -0.02 6.78 12.34
C LYS A 66 -1.33 7.36 11.81
N VAL A 67 -1.23 8.38 10.96
CA VAL A 67 -2.41 9.10 10.46
C VAL A 67 -2.93 8.40 9.23
N VAL A 68 -4.22 8.07 9.25
CA VAL A 68 -5.05 8.05 8.05
C VAL A 68 -5.57 9.49 7.91
N THR A 69 -4.94 10.29 7.04
CA THR A 69 -4.98 11.79 7.00
C THR A 69 -6.37 12.43 7.18
N PRO A 70 -6.53 13.46 8.06
CA PRO A 70 -6.44 14.89 7.63
C PRO A 70 -5.89 15.90 8.70
N ILE A 71 -5.62 17.18 8.34
CA ILE A 71 -4.77 18.21 9.05
C ILE A 71 -5.55 19.55 9.25
N GLU A 72 -5.48 20.32 10.37
CA GLU A 72 -4.57 21.49 10.63
C GLU A 72 -4.54 21.99 12.11
N LYS A 73 -3.54 22.84 12.45
CA LYS A 73 -3.08 23.20 13.82
C LYS A 73 -3.09 24.71 14.15
N LEU A 74 -3.21 25.04 15.45
CA LEU A 74 -2.70 26.23 16.18
C LEU A 74 -1.28 25.94 16.74
N ASP A 75 -0.41 26.85 17.23
CA ASP A 75 -0.62 27.92 18.24
C ASP A 75 0.65 28.81 18.46
N ASN A 76 0.57 29.68 19.47
CA ASN A 76 1.27 30.91 19.86
C ASN A 76 2.68 30.87 20.54
N LYS A 77 3.16 32.11 20.77
CA LYS A 77 4.45 32.71 21.18
C LYS A 77 4.99 32.54 22.63
N ILE A 78 6.20 33.13 22.78
CA ILE A 78 7.35 32.99 23.71
C ILE A 78 7.49 34.18 24.70
N LEU A 79 8.33 34.06 25.74
CA LEU A 79 9.05 35.17 26.43
C LEU A 79 10.54 34.86 26.78
N GLU A 80 11.31 35.94 27.04
CA GLU A 80 12.76 36.20 26.90
C GLU A 80 13.61 36.15 28.21
N THR A 81 14.72 36.91 28.32
CA THR A 81 16.18 36.56 28.37
C THR A 81 16.92 37.47 29.39
N THR A 82 18.21 37.23 29.73
CA THR A 82 19.24 38.31 29.94
C THR A 82 20.72 37.82 30.01
N ARG A 83 21.67 38.75 29.75
CA ARG A 83 23.12 38.66 29.40
C ARG A 83 24.10 38.95 30.57
N VAL A 84 25.43 38.71 30.45
CA VAL A 84 26.62 39.66 30.57
C VAL A 84 27.97 39.01 30.03
N PRO A 85 29.22 39.58 30.04
CA PRO A 85 30.10 39.85 28.87
C PRO A 85 31.54 39.19 28.87
N GLU A 86 32.57 39.87 28.33
CA GLU A 86 33.87 39.48 27.66
C GLU A 86 35.11 39.20 28.60
N THR A 87 36.26 38.56 28.25
CA THR A 87 37.36 38.91 27.28
C THR A 87 38.50 37.82 27.11
N THR A 88 39.49 38.09 26.21
CA THR A 88 40.98 37.78 26.10
C THR A 88 41.62 36.49 25.51
N MET A 89 42.24 36.59 24.31
CA MET A 89 43.21 35.73 23.54
C MET A 89 43.21 34.18 23.57
N CYS A 90 43.27 33.50 24.71
CA CYS A 90 42.67 32.16 24.77
C CYS A 90 41.16 32.34 24.45
N GLY A 91 40.59 33.42 25.00
CA GLY A 91 39.48 34.25 24.54
C GLY A 91 39.57 34.88 23.15
N ILE A 92 40.44 34.49 22.20
CA ILE A 92 40.17 34.67 20.76
C ILE A 92 39.58 33.39 20.20
N ILE A 93 40.20 32.22 20.44
CA ILE A 93 39.61 30.95 20.01
C ILE A 93 38.36 30.64 20.85
N LEU A 94 38.44 30.90 22.15
CA LEU A 94 37.35 30.78 23.11
C LEU A 94 36.30 31.88 22.90
N SER A 95 36.66 33.11 22.48
CA SER A 95 35.64 34.08 22.06
C SER A 95 35.01 33.69 20.73
N LYS A 96 35.76 33.19 19.75
CA LYS A 96 35.19 32.63 18.52
C LYS A 96 34.27 31.46 18.81
N LEU A 97 34.64 30.56 19.72
CA LEU A 97 33.78 29.45 20.14
C LEU A 97 32.53 29.98 20.84
N LYS A 98 32.68 30.97 21.73
CA LYS A 98 31.55 31.64 22.39
C LYS A 98 30.64 32.34 21.36
N THR A 99 31.19 33.08 20.41
CA THR A 99 30.47 33.74 19.31
C THR A 99 29.78 32.72 18.41
N ALA A 100 30.41 31.58 18.10
CA ALA A 100 29.80 30.51 17.32
C ALA A 100 28.67 29.83 18.10
N CYS A 101 28.83 29.61 19.41
CA CYS A 101 27.77 29.12 20.29
C CYS A 101 26.62 30.14 20.43
N ASP A 102 26.93 31.43 20.56
CA ASP A 102 25.95 32.52 20.60
C ASP A 102 25.22 32.63 19.26
N SER A 103 25.93 32.48 18.15
CA SER A 103 25.34 32.50 16.80
C SER A 103 24.45 31.29 16.58
N LEU A 104 24.88 30.09 16.97
CA LEU A 104 24.05 28.87 16.93
C LEU A 104 22.81 29.00 17.82
N SER A 105 22.94 29.65 18.99
CA SER A 105 21.82 29.89 19.91
C SER A 105 20.82 30.93 19.37
N ASN A 106 21.29 31.86 18.55
CA ASN A 106 20.49 32.95 17.98
C ASN A 106 20.11 32.75 16.50
N VAL A 107 20.46 31.60 15.92
CA VAL A 107 20.18 31.31 14.51
C VAL A 107 18.68 31.29 14.26
N LYS A 108 18.25 31.93 13.17
CA LYS A 108 16.81 32.09 12.85
C LYS A 108 16.29 30.99 11.94
N GLU A 109 17.18 30.47 11.11
CA GLU A 109 16.88 29.53 10.04
C GLU A 109 17.68 28.24 10.24
N GLU A 110 17.00 27.10 10.20
CA GLU A 110 17.59 25.77 10.35
C GLU A 110 18.72 25.52 9.33
N LYS A 111 18.66 26.17 8.16
CA LYS A 111 19.69 26.09 7.11
C LYS A 111 21.09 26.51 7.58
N GLU A 112 21.18 27.45 8.52
CA GLU A 112 22.44 28.01 9.01
C GLU A 112 23.04 27.20 10.17
N VAL A 113 22.25 26.34 10.82
CA VAL A 113 22.67 25.54 11.98
C VAL A 113 23.88 24.65 11.65
N SER A 114 23.90 24.05 10.47
CA SER A 114 24.96 23.11 10.06
C SER A 114 26.34 23.79 9.95
N GLN A 115 26.38 25.04 9.50
CA GLN A 115 27.61 25.83 9.41
C GLN A 115 28.19 26.07 10.82
N TYR A 116 27.36 26.51 11.77
CA TYR A 116 27.81 26.78 13.13
C TYR A 116 28.21 25.51 13.90
N ILE A 117 27.53 24.38 13.67
CA ILE A 117 27.95 23.09 14.26
C ILE A 117 29.35 22.71 13.77
N ASN A 118 29.63 22.87 12.47
CA ASN A 118 30.95 22.57 11.92
C ASN A 118 32.03 23.48 12.53
N GLU A 119 31.75 24.79 12.62
CA GLU A 119 32.65 25.77 13.24
C GLU A 119 32.91 25.45 14.73
N ILE A 120 31.86 25.14 15.50
CA ILE A 120 31.96 24.74 16.91
C ILE A 120 32.81 23.47 17.06
N ASN A 121 32.57 22.45 16.23
CA ASN A 121 33.34 21.20 16.29
C ASN A 121 34.82 21.42 15.97
N ASP A 122 35.13 22.23 14.95
CA ASP A 122 36.50 22.57 14.58
C ASP A 122 37.23 23.37 15.67
N LEU A 123 36.56 24.37 16.26
CA LEU A 123 37.11 25.18 17.35
C LEU A 123 37.30 24.35 18.63
N THR A 124 36.33 23.48 18.95
CA THR A 124 36.40 22.56 20.08
C THR A 124 37.54 21.56 19.92
N LYS A 125 37.74 21.04 18.70
CA LYS A 125 38.87 20.15 18.37
C LYS A 125 40.22 20.86 18.52
N LYS A 126 40.33 22.12 18.08
CA LYS A 126 41.54 22.94 18.25
C LYS A 126 41.84 23.18 19.73
N LEU A 127 40.84 23.56 20.54
CA LEU A 127 41.01 23.81 21.98
C LEU A 127 41.34 22.55 22.79
N LYS A 128 40.78 21.38 22.40
CA LYS A 128 41.11 20.09 23.02
C LYS A 128 42.56 19.65 22.77
N ASN A 129 43.21 20.15 21.72
CA ASN A 129 44.59 19.83 21.34
C ASN A 129 45.60 20.91 21.76
N ASP A 130 45.15 22.00 22.40
CA ASP A 130 45.99 23.13 22.81
C ASP A 130 46.17 23.15 24.34
N SER A 131 47.22 23.82 24.80
CA SER A 131 47.52 24.14 26.20
C SER A 131 46.39 24.87 26.95
N CYS A 132 45.43 25.44 26.22
CA CYS A 132 44.24 26.14 26.71
C CYS A 132 43.11 25.22 27.24
N GLN A 133 43.21 23.89 27.14
CA GLN A 133 42.11 22.97 27.46
C GLN A 133 41.53 23.14 28.88
N SER A 134 42.37 23.38 29.88
CA SER A 134 41.95 23.52 31.28
C SER A 134 41.15 24.80 31.55
N GLN A 135 41.41 25.87 30.80
CA GLN A 135 40.69 27.14 30.89
C GLN A 135 39.41 27.16 30.05
N ALA A 136 39.32 26.27 29.06
CA ALA A 136 38.22 26.20 28.10
C ALA A 136 37.18 25.11 28.42
N SER A 137 37.39 24.30 29.46
CA SER A 137 36.59 23.10 29.76
C SER A 137 35.09 23.39 29.91
N ASP A 138 34.73 24.48 30.61
CA ASP A 138 33.33 24.88 30.80
C ASP A 138 32.65 25.27 29.50
N ILE A 139 33.35 26.00 28.63
CA ILE A 139 32.83 26.44 27.33
C ILE A 139 32.79 25.29 26.33
N ILE A 140 33.76 24.38 26.36
CA ILE A 140 33.73 23.13 25.59
C ILE A 140 32.54 22.27 26.00
N ASN A 141 32.29 22.12 27.31
CA ASN A 141 31.14 21.36 27.80
C ASN A 141 29.82 22.03 27.42
N TYR A 142 29.74 23.37 27.47
CA TYR A 142 28.59 24.12 26.98
C TYR A 142 28.38 23.94 25.47
N ALA A 143 29.44 24.02 24.68
CA ALA A 143 29.42 23.82 23.23
C ALA A 143 28.99 22.38 22.85
N ASP A 144 29.56 21.37 23.51
CA ASP A 144 29.20 19.96 23.31
C ASP A 144 27.73 19.71 23.67
N LYS A 145 27.22 20.31 24.77
CA LYS A 145 25.79 20.29 25.11
C LYS A 145 24.94 21.02 24.07
N LEU A 146 25.36 22.17 23.60
CA LEU A 146 24.65 22.97 22.60
C LEU A 146 24.52 22.18 21.28
N VAL A 147 25.61 21.58 20.81
CA VAL A 147 25.63 20.68 19.64
C VAL A 147 24.78 19.43 19.90
N TYR A 148 24.80 18.86 21.10
CA TYR A 148 23.94 17.73 21.45
C TYR A 148 22.46 18.10 21.34
N HIS A 149 22.06 19.29 21.80
CA HIS A 149 20.69 19.79 21.69
C HIS A 149 20.24 20.11 20.25
N THR A 150 21.17 20.18 19.27
CA THR A 150 20.80 20.25 17.83
C THR A 150 20.31 18.92 17.25
N LYS A 151 20.35 17.84 18.04
CA LYS A 151 20.00 16.47 17.62
C LYS A 151 18.92 15.90 18.53
N LYS A 152 17.94 15.25 17.93
CA LYS A 152 16.91 14.49 18.65
C LYS A 152 16.69 13.16 17.97
N ASP A 153 16.95 12.10 18.70
CA ASP A 153 16.66 10.74 18.23
C ASP A 153 15.17 10.46 18.43
N PHE A 154 14.52 9.99 17.37
CA PHE A 154 13.13 9.55 17.37
C PHE A 154 13.08 8.09 16.95
N SER A 155 12.51 7.24 17.81
CA SER A 155 12.37 5.81 17.55
C SER A 155 10.88 5.46 17.40
N TYR A 156 10.54 4.87 16.26
CA TYR A 156 9.21 4.31 16.03
C TYR A 156 9.28 2.79 16.06
N ALA A 157 9.08 2.22 17.26
CA ALA A 157 9.28 0.79 17.49
C ALA A 157 8.26 -0.13 16.79
N LYS A 158 7.15 0.41 16.25
CA LYS A 158 6.06 -0.40 15.70
C LYS A 158 6.27 -0.84 14.24
N GLY A 159 7.24 -0.25 13.53
CA GLY A 159 7.43 -0.49 12.09
C GLY A 159 6.25 0.00 11.23
N ILE A 160 6.44 0.11 9.92
CA ILE A 160 5.40 0.56 8.98
C ILE A 160 5.11 -0.61 8.03
N SER A 161 3.85 -1.03 7.91
CA SER A 161 3.47 -2.13 7.00
C SER A 161 3.19 -1.63 5.59
N LYS A 162 3.17 -2.52 4.58
CA LYS A 162 2.71 -2.14 3.22
C LYS A 162 1.31 -1.53 3.26
N GLY A 163 1.07 -0.52 2.43
CA GLY A 163 -0.16 0.26 2.39
C GLY A 163 -0.30 1.26 3.53
N GLU A 164 0.72 1.46 4.34
CA GLU A 164 0.73 2.44 5.42
C GLU A 164 1.74 3.55 5.13
N LYS A 165 1.45 4.73 5.68
CA LYS A 165 2.37 5.87 5.68
C LYS A 165 2.57 6.30 7.12
N LEU A 166 3.81 6.58 7.50
CA LEU A 166 4.11 7.29 8.75
C LEU A 166 4.36 8.75 8.42
N VAL A 167 3.44 9.59 8.87
CA VAL A 167 3.55 11.04 8.70
C VAL A 167 4.14 11.61 9.98
N ILE A 168 5.44 11.91 9.94
CA ILE A 168 6.09 12.63 11.03
C ILE A 168 5.91 14.12 10.76
N THR A 169 5.14 14.77 11.61
CA THR A 169 5.02 16.23 11.57
C THR A 169 5.90 16.80 12.67
N ILE A 170 6.97 17.44 12.25
CA ILE A 170 7.83 18.25 13.11
C ILE A 170 7.25 19.65 13.03
N GLU A 171 6.98 20.24 14.18
CA GLU A 171 6.51 21.62 14.22
C GLU A 171 7.36 22.40 15.21
N ARG A 172 7.77 23.59 14.75
CA ARG A 172 8.41 24.61 15.57
C ARG A 172 7.32 25.51 16.13
N GLU A 173 7.56 26.04 17.32
CA GLU A 173 6.62 26.91 18.04
C GLU A 173 6.19 28.17 17.25
N ASP A 174 6.91 28.56 16.20
CA ASP A 174 6.52 29.67 15.31
C ASP A 174 5.63 29.25 14.13
N GLY A 175 5.11 28.01 14.16
CA GLY A 175 4.21 27.47 13.14
C GLY A 175 4.92 26.92 11.91
N LYS A 176 6.26 26.98 11.85
CA LYS A 176 7.01 26.24 10.82
C LYS A 176 6.79 24.74 11.02
N LYS A 177 6.25 24.10 9.99
CA LYS A 177 5.97 22.66 9.97
C LYS A 177 6.84 21.98 8.94
N TRP A 178 7.41 20.85 9.29
CA TRP A 178 7.98 19.90 8.35
C TRP A 178 7.17 18.63 8.44
N THR A 179 6.73 18.15 7.30
CA THR A 179 6.03 16.88 7.22
C THR A 179 6.91 15.92 6.46
N VAL A 180 7.41 14.93 7.18
CA VAL A 180 8.17 13.82 6.60
C VAL A 180 7.23 12.63 6.49
N ILE A 181 6.98 12.18 5.26
CA ILE A 181 6.12 11.03 4.99
C ILE A 181 7.02 9.85 4.65
N TYR A 182 7.03 8.86 5.53
CA TYR A 182 7.58 7.56 5.23
C TYR A 182 6.50 6.70 4.60
N ASP A 183 6.63 6.44 3.30
CA ASP A 183 5.66 5.68 2.52
C ASP A 183 6.17 4.25 2.29
N ALA A 184 5.43 3.26 2.81
CA ALA A 184 5.74 1.84 2.63
C ALA A 184 5.13 1.25 1.35
N GLY A 185 4.65 2.11 0.45
CA GLY A 185 4.07 1.74 -0.84
C GLY A 185 2.69 1.10 -0.71
N THR A 186 2.09 0.70 -1.83
CA THR A 186 0.80 0.00 -1.83
C THR A 186 0.95 -1.47 -1.38
N ARG A 187 -0.11 -2.06 -0.81
CA ARG A 187 -0.15 -3.51 -0.49
C ARG A 187 -0.11 -4.39 -1.75
N GLY A 188 -0.60 -3.83 -2.85
CA GLY A 188 -0.78 -4.52 -4.10
C GLY A 188 -1.63 -3.66 -5.03
N GLU A 189 -2.03 -4.26 -6.14
CA GLU A 189 -2.89 -3.64 -7.12
C GLU A 189 -3.87 -4.67 -7.71
N TRP A 190 -5.04 -4.17 -8.11
CA TRP A 190 -6.01 -4.96 -8.86
C TRP A 190 -5.69 -4.85 -10.35
N LEU A 191 -5.51 -5.98 -10.99
CA LEU A 191 -5.30 -6.09 -12.43
C LEU A 191 -6.60 -6.46 -13.12
N THR A 192 -6.95 -5.70 -14.15
CA THR A 192 -8.07 -6.05 -15.03
C THR A 192 -7.55 -6.89 -16.18
N SER A 193 -8.21 -8.01 -16.45
CA SER A 193 -7.91 -8.92 -17.56
C SER A 193 -9.19 -9.39 -18.23
N TYR A 194 -9.07 -9.81 -19.49
CA TYR A 194 -10.20 -10.26 -20.30
C TYR A 194 -9.97 -11.70 -20.69
N GLY A 195 -11.01 -12.51 -20.62
CA GLY A 195 -10.85 -13.93 -20.86
C GLY A 195 -12.16 -14.68 -20.93
N PHE A 196 -12.05 -15.97 -20.69
CA PHE A 196 -13.19 -16.88 -20.71
C PHE A 196 -13.09 -17.88 -19.57
N ALA A 197 -14.22 -18.14 -18.95
CA ALA A 197 -14.42 -19.21 -17.97
C ALA A 197 -15.12 -20.40 -18.59
N PHE A 198 -14.75 -21.58 -18.16
CA PHE A 198 -15.46 -22.84 -18.39
C PHE A 198 -16.15 -23.25 -17.11
N ALA A 199 -17.47 -23.04 -17.06
CA ALA A 199 -18.34 -23.49 -16.00
C ALA A 199 -18.56 -25.00 -16.12
N SER A 200 -18.10 -25.79 -15.15
CA SER A 200 -18.31 -27.24 -15.18
C SER A 200 -19.64 -27.62 -14.52
N ASN A 201 -20.36 -28.54 -15.15
CA ASN A 201 -21.60 -29.14 -14.63
C ASN A 201 -21.34 -30.38 -13.74
N VAL A 202 -20.10 -30.60 -13.31
CA VAL A 202 -19.70 -31.81 -12.58
C VAL A 202 -20.48 -32.05 -11.28
N PHE A 203 -20.88 -30.98 -10.58
CA PHE A 203 -21.65 -31.10 -9.33
C PHE A 203 -23.17 -31.14 -9.54
N LEU A 204 -23.66 -30.56 -10.63
CA LEU A 204 -25.08 -30.34 -10.86
C LEU A 204 -25.40 -30.60 -12.33
N GLN A 205 -26.09 -31.72 -12.61
CA GLN A 205 -26.63 -31.98 -13.94
C GLN A 205 -27.69 -30.91 -14.26
N SER A 206 -27.55 -30.18 -15.37
CA SER A 206 -28.58 -29.25 -15.81
C SER A 206 -29.67 -30.00 -16.56
N ARG A 207 -30.93 -29.65 -16.27
CA ARG A 207 -32.12 -30.27 -16.83
C ARG A 207 -33.09 -29.16 -17.14
N VAL A 208 -33.72 -29.20 -18.31
CA VAL A 208 -34.70 -28.19 -18.73
C VAL A 208 -35.83 -28.90 -19.46
N PHE A 209 -37.07 -28.44 -19.27
CA PHE A 209 -38.17 -28.87 -20.12
C PHE A 209 -38.08 -28.15 -21.47
N ASN A 210 -38.06 -28.95 -22.53
CA ASN A 210 -38.25 -28.50 -23.91
C ASN A 210 -39.62 -28.95 -24.41
N LEU A 211 -40.18 -28.21 -25.36
CA LEU A 211 -41.46 -28.56 -25.97
C LEU A 211 -41.24 -29.24 -27.31
N ARG A 212 -41.97 -30.34 -27.51
CA ARG A 212 -42.11 -31.01 -28.81
C ARG A 212 -43.57 -30.89 -29.25
N GLN A 213 -43.80 -30.24 -30.39
CA GLN A 213 -45.13 -30.13 -30.97
C GLN A 213 -45.60 -31.50 -31.49
N ILE A 214 -46.86 -31.85 -31.20
CA ILE A 214 -47.48 -33.11 -31.66
C ILE A 214 -48.68 -32.83 -32.56
N THR A 215 -49.48 -31.84 -32.20
CA THR A 215 -50.56 -31.32 -33.06
C THR A 215 -50.46 -29.79 -33.13
N PRO A 216 -51.18 -29.11 -34.06
CA PRO A 216 -51.22 -27.65 -34.10
C PRO A 216 -51.57 -27.01 -32.74
N ASP A 217 -52.40 -27.69 -31.94
CA ASP A 217 -52.93 -27.18 -30.67
C ASP A 217 -52.32 -27.85 -29.42
N SER A 218 -51.33 -28.73 -29.57
CA SER A 218 -50.73 -29.43 -28.42
C SER A 218 -49.22 -29.65 -28.53
N CYS A 219 -48.55 -29.41 -27.40
CA CYS A 219 -47.13 -29.70 -27.21
C CYS A 219 -46.96 -30.68 -26.05
N ILE A 220 -45.94 -31.53 -26.14
CA ILE A 220 -45.49 -32.37 -25.04
C ILE A 220 -44.20 -31.80 -24.45
N ALA A 221 -44.12 -31.75 -23.12
CA ALA A 221 -42.90 -31.44 -22.41
C ALA A 221 -41.96 -32.66 -22.39
N THR A 222 -40.76 -32.51 -22.92
CA THR A 222 -39.68 -33.50 -22.87
C THR A 222 -38.52 -32.94 -22.07
N LEU A 223 -37.91 -33.76 -21.21
CA LEU A 223 -36.77 -33.34 -20.43
C LEU A 223 -35.51 -33.44 -21.29
N THR A 224 -34.70 -32.39 -21.32
CA THR A 224 -33.37 -32.46 -21.91
C THR A 224 -32.33 -32.29 -20.82
N ASP A 225 -31.46 -33.30 -20.72
CA ASP A 225 -30.35 -33.34 -19.79
C ASP A 225 -29.09 -32.83 -20.48
N LYS A 226 -28.43 -31.82 -19.89
CA LYS A 226 -27.03 -31.54 -20.23
C LYS A 226 -26.15 -32.56 -19.52
N SER A 227 -25.17 -33.12 -20.24
CA SER A 227 -24.22 -34.05 -19.64
C SER A 227 -23.41 -33.36 -18.54
N ARG A 228 -23.01 -34.12 -17.51
CA ARG A 228 -22.06 -33.64 -16.49
C ARG A 228 -20.66 -33.37 -17.05
N THR A 229 -20.36 -33.95 -18.23
CA THR A 229 -19.10 -33.74 -18.94
C THR A 229 -19.12 -32.50 -19.83
N GLU A 230 -20.29 -31.88 -20.03
CA GLU A 230 -20.41 -30.62 -20.74
C GLU A 230 -20.11 -29.46 -19.80
N GLY A 231 -19.43 -28.45 -20.32
CA GLY A 231 -19.20 -27.18 -19.64
C GLY A 231 -19.74 -26.02 -20.46
N ASP A 232 -20.12 -24.94 -19.80
CA ASP A 232 -20.55 -23.73 -20.47
C ASP A 232 -19.39 -22.74 -20.57
N PHE A 233 -19.24 -22.13 -21.74
CA PHE A 233 -18.25 -21.09 -22.01
C PHE A 233 -18.82 -19.72 -21.65
N VAL A 234 -18.09 -18.96 -20.83
CA VAL A 234 -18.52 -17.64 -20.33
C VAL A 234 -17.40 -16.62 -20.59
N PRO A 235 -17.53 -15.73 -21.57
CA PRO A 235 -16.66 -14.57 -21.70
C PRO A 235 -16.76 -13.71 -20.44
N ALA A 236 -15.64 -13.26 -19.89
CA ALA A 236 -15.64 -12.53 -18.63
C ALA A 236 -14.50 -11.50 -18.53
N ILE A 237 -14.77 -10.46 -17.75
CA ILE A 237 -13.77 -9.51 -17.26
C ILE A 237 -13.38 -9.95 -15.85
N PHE A 238 -12.09 -10.08 -15.59
CA PHE A 238 -11.54 -10.51 -14.31
C PHE A 238 -10.72 -9.40 -13.66
N PHE A 239 -10.85 -9.32 -12.34
CA PHE A 239 -10.09 -8.46 -11.46
C PHE A 239 -9.27 -9.35 -10.53
N SER A 240 -7.94 -9.35 -10.70
CA SER A 240 -7.01 -10.19 -9.93
C SER A 240 -6.13 -9.31 -9.05
N TRP A 241 -6.06 -9.59 -7.75
CA TRP A 241 -5.19 -8.84 -6.84
C TRP A 241 -3.77 -9.40 -6.88
N ILE A 242 -2.78 -8.54 -7.10
CA ILE A 242 -1.36 -8.89 -7.00
C ILE A 242 -0.72 -8.13 -5.84
N SER A 243 -0.10 -8.87 -4.92
CA SER A 243 0.68 -8.29 -3.82
C SER A 243 1.93 -7.59 -4.36
N SER A 244 2.22 -6.40 -3.82
CA SER A 244 3.45 -5.66 -4.13
C SER A 244 4.71 -6.40 -3.68
N GLU A 245 4.62 -7.43 -2.83
CA GLU A 245 5.76 -8.31 -2.48
C GLU A 245 6.21 -9.17 -3.64
N ARG A 246 5.28 -9.54 -4.51
CA ARG A 246 5.53 -10.43 -5.66
C ARG A 246 5.67 -9.65 -6.96
N LYS A 247 5.96 -8.34 -6.87
CA LYS A 247 5.99 -7.46 -8.05
C LYS A 247 6.96 -7.94 -9.13
N ASN A 248 8.08 -8.50 -8.69
CA ASN A 248 9.16 -8.96 -9.55
C ASN A 248 9.12 -10.48 -9.78
N ASP A 249 8.11 -11.18 -9.25
CA ASP A 249 7.98 -12.62 -9.43
C ASP A 249 7.29 -12.92 -10.76
N ASN A 250 7.79 -13.94 -11.46
CA ASN A 250 7.14 -14.45 -12.66
C ASN A 250 5.76 -15.04 -12.37
N TRP A 251 5.54 -15.57 -11.16
CA TRP A 251 4.28 -16.17 -10.73
C TRP A 251 3.72 -15.47 -9.50
N CYS A 252 2.52 -14.91 -9.64
CA CYS A 252 1.77 -14.29 -8.56
C CYS A 252 0.49 -15.09 -8.29
N ILE A 253 0.16 -15.29 -7.01
CA ILE A 253 -1.08 -15.93 -6.60
C ILE A 253 -1.89 -14.90 -5.80
N GLY A 254 -3.17 -14.77 -6.11
CA GLY A 254 -4.03 -13.82 -5.42
C GLY A 254 -5.52 -14.05 -5.63
N PRO A 255 -6.37 -13.44 -4.79
CA PRO A 255 -7.81 -13.51 -4.97
C PRO A 255 -8.23 -12.87 -6.28
N CYS A 256 -9.28 -13.40 -6.88
CA CYS A 256 -9.83 -12.95 -8.15
C CYS A 256 -11.35 -12.87 -8.08
N GLY A 257 -11.90 -11.79 -8.63
CA GLY A 257 -13.32 -11.66 -8.94
C GLY A 257 -13.52 -11.49 -10.44
N GLY A 258 -14.73 -11.74 -10.95
CA GLY A 258 -15.04 -11.51 -12.34
C GLY A 258 -16.52 -11.35 -12.61
N ILE A 259 -16.82 -10.75 -13.76
CA ILE A 259 -18.18 -10.55 -14.26
C ILE A 259 -18.22 -11.14 -15.67
N GLY A 260 -19.11 -12.11 -15.88
CA GLY A 260 -19.36 -12.72 -17.17
C GLY A 260 -20.33 -11.88 -18.00
N ILE A 261 -20.12 -11.90 -19.31
CA ILE A 261 -20.89 -11.14 -20.29
C ILE A 261 -22.02 -12.05 -20.80
N ASP A 262 -23.17 -11.95 -20.15
CA ASP A 262 -24.44 -12.44 -20.66
C ASP A 262 -25.46 -11.30 -20.48
N LEU A 263 -25.95 -10.77 -21.60
CA LEU A 263 -26.78 -9.57 -21.65
C LEU A 263 -28.11 -9.73 -20.89
N ASN A 264 -28.58 -10.98 -20.75
CA ASN A 264 -29.85 -11.26 -20.11
C ASN A 264 -29.67 -11.69 -18.65
N ARG A 265 -28.53 -12.27 -18.30
CA ARG A 265 -28.29 -12.87 -16.98
C ARG A 265 -26.86 -12.65 -16.51
N PRO A 266 -26.59 -11.72 -15.58
CA PRO A 266 -25.22 -11.47 -15.13
C PRO A 266 -24.64 -12.73 -14.47
N VAL A 267 -23.40 -13.04 -14.82
CA VAL A 267 -22.61 -14.13 -14.22
C VAL A 267 -21.56 -13.51 -13.30
N ILE A 268 -21.49 -13.97 -12.06
CA ILE A 268 -20.49 -13.50 -11.09
C ILE A 268 -19.49 -14.63 -10.87
N LEU A 269 -18.19 -14.31 -10.90
CA LEU A 269 -17.11 -15.27 -10.71
C LEU A 269 -16.26 -14.87 -9.51
N GLY A 270 -15.86 -15.84 -8.69
CA GLY A 270 -14.96 -15.63 -7.56
C GLY A 270 -14.01 -16.81 -7.38
N GLY A 271 -12.72 -16.53 -7.14
CA GLY A 271 -11.73 -17.59 -7.04
C GLY A 271 -10.32 -17.11 -6.74
N ILE A 272 -9.36 -17.94 -7.11
CA ILE A 272 -7.91 -17.69 -6.98
C ILE A 272 -7.33 -17.60 -8.39
N SER A 273 -6.50 -16.59 -8.61
CA SER A 273 -5.73 -16.38 -9.83
C SER A 273 -4.27 -16.80 -9.64
N PHE A 274 -3.71 -17.38 -10.69
CA PHE A 274 -2.30 -17.69 -10.88
C PHE A 274 -1.83 -16.87 -12.09
N THR A 275 -1.16 -15.76 -11.82
CA THR A 275 -0.72 -14.81 -12.85
C THR A 275 0.73 -15.09 -13.22
N TYR A 276 0.98 -15.38 -14.49
CA TYR A 276 2.31 -15.48 -15.09
C TYR A 276 2.68 -14.19 -15.83
N ASN A 277 3.86 -13.65 -15.51
CA ASN A 277 4.43 -12.43 -16.11
C ASN A 277 3.42 -11.29 -16.22
N TRP A 278 2.55 -11.15 -15.21
CA TRP A 278 1.61 -10.02 -15.06
C TRP A 278 0.51 -9.92 -16.12
N ASN A 279 0.53 -10.80 -17.11
CA ASN A 279 -0.29 -10.70 -18.31
C ASN A 279 -1.16 -11.93 -18.55
N LEU A 280 -0.71 -13.13 -18.19
CA LEU A 280 -1.49 -14.37 -18.38
C LEU A 280 -2.00 -14.87 -17.04
N ASN A 281 -3.31 -15.04 -16.88
CA ASN A 281 -3.89 -15.57 -15.64
C ASN A 281 -4.59 -16.90 -15.90
N PHE A 282 -4.30 -17.87 -15.04
CA PHE A 282 -5.13 -19.05 -14.85
C PHE A 282 -5.96 -18.85 -13.57
N ILE A 283 -7.27 -19.04 -13.65
CA ILE A 283 -8.17 -18.75 -12.52
C ILE A 283 -9.00 -20.00 -12.25
N ALA A 284 -9.18 -20.35 -10.99
CA ALA A 284 -10.07 -21.42 -10.56
C ALA A 284 -10.94 -20.95 -9.41
N GLY A 285 -12.22 -21.34 -9.41
CA GLY A 285 -13.15 -20.87 -8.39
C GLY A 285 -14.57 -21.34 -8.58
N VAL A 286 -15.51 -20.54 -8.08
CA VAL A 286 -16.94 -20.76 -8.16
C VAL A 286 -17.58 -19.61 -8.91
N LEU A 287 -18.44 -19.94 -9.87
CA LEU A 287 -19.31 -18.98 -10.53
C LEU A 287 -20.73 -19.09 -10.00
N PHE A 288 -21.44 -17.97 -10.01
CA PHE A 288 -22.87 -17.86 -9.76
C PHE A 288 -23.57 -17.35 -11.02
N ARG A 289 -24.68 -17.98 -11.38
CA ARG A 289 -25.56 -17.51 -12.46
C ARG A 289 -27.00 -17.95 -12.23
N TRP A 290 -27.93 -17.29 -12.92
CA TRP A 290 -29.32 -17.73 -13.03
C TRP A 290 -29.46 -18.75 -14.15
N ASP A 291 -30.02 -19.92 -13.86
CA ASP A 291 -30.26 -20.98 -14.83
C ASP A 291 -31.74 -21.39 -14.81
N LEU A 292 -32.23 -21.92 -15.93
CA LEU A 292 -33.57 -22.48 -16.02
C LEU A 292 -33.56 -23.90 -15.48
N ARG A 293 -34.55 -24.22 -14.65
CA ARG A 293 -34.73 -25.56 -14.07
C ARG A 293 -36.16 -26.04 -14.27
N PRO A 294 -36.39 -27.35 -14.39
CA PRO A 294 -37.72 -27.89 -14.61
C PRO A 294 -38.58 -27.54 -13.39
N SER A 295 -39.76 -26.99 -13.63
CA SER A 295 -40.70 -26.70 -12.57
C SER A 295 -41.27 -28.01 -12.03
N GLY A 296 -41.32 -28.15 -10.69
CA GLY A 296 -41.89 -29.33 -10.04
C GLY A 296 -43.40 -29.50 -10.24
N ARG A 297 -44.05 -28.57 -10.97
CA ARG A 297 -45.47 -28.62 -11.33
C ARG A 297 -45.78 -29.52 -12.52
N PHE A 298 -44.76 -29.87 -13.31
CA PHE A 298 -44.92 -30.63 -14.55
C PHE A 298 -44.12 -31.93 -14.50
N THR A 299 -44.60 -32.92 -15.25
CA THR A 299 -43.92 -34.21 -15.45
C THR A 299 -43.48 -34.37 -16.90
N GLU A 300 -42.47 -35.21 -17.12
CA GLU A 300 -42.07 -35.59 -18.47
C GLU A 300 -43.23 -36.27 -19.23
N PHE A 301 -43.31 -36.01 -20.54
CA PHE A 301 -44.36 -36.46 -21.45
C PHE A 301 -45.76 -35.90 -21.18
N GLN A 302 -45.89 -34.91 -20.28
CA GLN A 302 -47.15 -34.22 -20.05
C GLN A 302 -47.53 -33.35 -21.25
N THR A 303 -48.81 -33.35 -21.63
CA THR A 303 -49.36 -32.42 -22.62
C THR A 303 -49.57 -31.06 -21.98
N ILE A 304 -49.05 -30.01 -22.60
CA ILE A 304 -49.01 -28.65 -22.08
C ILE A 304 -49.87 -27.73 -22.93
N LYS A 305 -50.67 -26.90 -22.29
CA LYS A 305 -51.44 -25.85 -22.97
C LYS A 305 -50.53 -24.66 -23.31
N PRO A 306 -50.77 -23.93 -24.41
CA PRO A 306 -49.94 -22.79 -24.80
C PRO A 306 -49.74 -21.72 -23.71
N GLY A 307 -50.70 -21.52 -22.80
CA GLY A 307 -50.59 -20.55 -21.71
C GLY A 307 -49.67 -20.96 -20.55
N ASP A 308 -49.26 -22.23 -20.46
CA ASP A 308 -48.45 -22.75 -19.36
C ASP A 308 -46.96 -22.86 -19.73
N VAL A 309 -46.58 -22.46 -20.95
CA VAL A 309 -45.24 -22.63 -21.52
C VAL A 309 -44.17 -21.91 -20.67
N ASP A 310 -44.44 -20.69 -20.24
CA ASP A 310 -43.50 -19.92 -19.42
C ASP A 310 -43.33 -20.48 -18.01
N ALA A 311 -44.31 -21.27 -17.54
CA ALA A 311 -44.26 -21.90 -16.22
C ALA A 311 -43.48 -23.23 -16.21
N LEU A 312 -43.13 -23.77 -17.38
CA LEU A 312 -42.42 -25.06 -17.51
C LEU A 312 -41.09 -25.04 -16.78
N ASN A 313 -40.37 -23.92 -16.89
CA ASN A 313 -39.07 -23.76 -16.26
C ASN A 313 -39.13 -22.61 -15.27
N ARG A 314 -38.47 -22.79 -14.13
CA ARG A 314 -38.26 -21.73 -13.15
C ARG A 314 -36.81 -21.25 -13.20
N GLU A 315 -36.59 -19.97 -12.94
CA GLU A 315 -35.25 -19.45 -12.73
C GLU A 315 -34.72 -19.89 -11.36
N THR A 316 -33.46 -20.31 -11.31
CA THR A 316 -32.82 -20.76 -10.07
C THR A 316 -31.36 -20.34 -10.10
N GLY A 317 -30.91 -19.72 -9.01
CA GLY A 317 -29.49 -19.39 -8.83
C GLY A 317 -28.68 -20.67 -8.59
N ILE A 318 -27.64 -20.87 -9.37
CA ILE A 318 -26.76 -22.04 -9.26
C ILE A 318 -25.30 -21.62 -9.08
N PHE A 319 -24.57 -22.47 -8.37
CA PHE A 319 -23.13 -22.34 -8.18
C PHE A 319 -22.42 -23.48 -8.89
N ASN A 320 -21.47 -23.14 -9.77
CA ASN A 320 -20.69 -24.12 -10.52
C ASN A 320 -19.20 -23.86 -10.31
N PRO A 321 -18.35 -24.90 -10.21
CA PRO A 321 -16.92 -24.71 -10.28
C PRO A 321 -16.55 -24.23 -11.69
N PHE A 322 -15.55 -23.36 -11.79
CA PHE A 322 -14.96 -23.00 -13.07
C PHE A 322 -13.44 -23.04 -13.04
N ILE A 323 -12.90 -23.18 -14.25
CA ILE A 323 -11.55 -22.77 -14.60
C ILE A 323 -11.65 -21.65 -15.63
N ALA A 324 -10.74 -20.70 -15.63
CA ALA A 324 -10.69 -19.64 -16.62
C ALA A 324 -9.25 -19.34 -17.02
N MET A 325 -9.12 -18.81 -18.22
CA MET A 325 -7.90 -18.19 -18.70
C MET A 325 -8.22 -16.76 -19.07
N SER A 326 -7.39 -15.82 -18.64
CA SER A 326 -7.52 -14.42 -19.00
C SER A 326 -6.19 -13.81 -19.36
N TYR A 327 -6.24 -12.78 -20.19
CA TYR A 327 -5.09 -12.01 -20.61
C TYR A 327 -5.28 -10.53 -20.26
N ARG A 328 -4.25 -9.92 -19.68
CA ARG A 328 -4.18 -8.48 -19.46
C ARG A 328 -3.39 -7.85 -20.61
N PHE A 329 -3.99 -6.85 -21.23
CA PHE A 329 -3.31 -6.01 -22.21
C PHE A 329 -2.46 -4.97 -21.48
N GLY A 330 -1.23 -4.73 -21.98
CA GLY A 330 -0.32 -3.73 -21.40
C GLY A 330 -0.84 -2.29 -21.51
N SER A 331 -1.75 -2.04 -22.46
CA SER A 331 -2.48 -0.79 -22.64
C SER A 331 -3.97 -1.08 -22.83
N ASN A 332 -4.82 -0.08 -22.60
CA ASN A 332 -6.26 -0.21 -22.86
C ASN A 332 -6.48 -0.39 -24.38
N PRO A 333 -6.99 -1.56 -24.83
CA PRO A 333 -7.17 -1.83 -26.26
C PRO A 333 -8.31 -1.01 -26.89
N PHE A 334 -9.12 -0.33 -26.08
CA PHE A 334 -10.22 0.54 -26.52
C PHE A 334 -9.85 2.02 -26.46
N ASN A 335 -8.63 2.35 -26.03
CA ASN A 335 -8.16 3.72 -26.11
C ASN A 335 -7.73 3.95 -27.54
N ASN A 336 -8.65 4.47 -28.35
CA ASN A 336 -8.33 4.96 -29.69
C ASN A 336 -7.16 5.93 -29.53
N ALA A 337 -5.98 5.53 -30.01
CA ALA A 337 -4.89 6.45 -30.22
C ALA A 337 -5.49 7.56 -31.10
N LYS A 338 -5.70 8.75 -30.52
CA LYS A 338 -5.75 9.95 -31.35
C LYS A 338 -4.40 9.94 -32.02
N GLU A 339 -4.39 9.64 -33.32
CA GLU A 339 -3.24 9.82 -34.18
C GLU A 339 -2.66 11.19 -33.85
N ASP A 340 -1.44 11.18 -33.34
CA ASP A 340 -0.57 12.35 -33.34
C ASP A 340 -0.35 12.70 -34.82
N ASN A 341 -1.26 13.49 -35.39
CA ASN A 341 -0.98 14.28 -36.57
C ASN A 341 0.06 15.33 -36.16
N LYS A 342 1.33 14.99 -36.36
CA LYS A 342 2.45 15.92 -36.44
C LYS A 342 3.08 15.85 -37.81
#